data_AF-A0A5J6FAE4-F1
#
_entry.id   AF-A0A5J6FAE4-F1
#
_cell.length_a   1.000
_cell.length_b   1.000
_cell.length_c   1.000
_cell.angle_alpha   90.00
_cell.angle_beta   90.00
_cell.angle_gamma   90.00
#
_symmetry.space_group_name_H-M   'P 1'
#
loop_
_entity.id
_entity.type
_entity.pdbx_description
1 polymer ?
#
loop_
_entity_poly.entity_id
_entity_poly.type
_entity_poly.pdbx_seq_one_letter_code
_entity_poly.pdbx_strand_id
1 'polypeptide(L)' 'MASARHFRKAQPTEQTRAEIEADITNSRRAQRDLQAAGSHGMAERLRQDTDECLDELADLDAGRWKPKHA' A
#
# COMPACT_ATOMS: atom_id res chain seq x y z
N MET A 1 -1.83 9.34 -0.69
CA MET A 1 -1.95 9.63 0.76
C MET A 1 -1.20 8.52 1.45
N ALA A 2 0.05 8.76 1.86
CA ALA A 2 0.81 7.79 2.63
C ALA A 2 0.11 7.66 3.99
N SER A 3 -0.67 6.60 4.16
CA SER A 3 -1.15 6.20 5.48
C SER A 3 0.11 6.00 6.32
N ALA A 4 0.31 6.84 7.33
CA ALA A 4 1.43 6.74 8.25
C ALA A 4 1.26 5.41 8.98
N ARG A 5 1.87 4.35 8.42
CA ARG A 5 1.83 3.02 9.02
C ARG A 5 2.65 3.12 10.29
N HIS A 6 1.95 3.29 11.41
CA HIS A 6 2.53 3.27 12.74
C HIS A 6 2.95 1.84 13.06
N PHE A 7 3.96 1.33 12.35
CA PHE A 7 4.57 0.04 12.61
C PHE A 7 5.28 0.12 13.95
N ARG A 8 4.57 -0.23 15.02
CA ARG A 8 5.18 -0.49 16.31
C ARG A 8 6.24 -1.56 16.09
N LYS A 9 7.43 -1.38 16.65
CA LYS A 9 8.67 -2.19 16.46
C LYS A 9 8.54 -3.73 16.54
N ALA A 10 7.36 -4.29 16.82
CA ALA A 10 7.11 -5.72 16.95
C ALA A 10 5.66 -6.10 16.55
N GLN A 11 5.14 -5.62 15.41
CA GLN A 11 3.91 -6.20 14.86
C GLN A 11 4.21 -7.59 14.22
N PRO A 12 3.35 -8.60 14.44
CA PRO A 12 3.47 -9.89 13.76
C PRO A 12 3.40 -9.74 12.24
N THR A 13 4.22 -10.50 11.51
CA THR A 13 4.26 -10.51 10.03
C THR A 13 2.87 -10.67 9.40
N GLU A 14 2.00 -11.49 9.99
CA GLU A 14 0.63 -11.67 9.48
C GLU A 14 -0.23 -10.41 9.60
N GLN A 15 -0.06 -9.61 10.66
CA GLN A 15 -0.75 -8.33 10.77
C GLN A 15 -0.22 -7.33 9.74
N THR A 16 1.10 -7.28 9.55
CA THR A 16 1.73 -6.44 8.53
C THR A 16 1.23 -6.81 7.14
N ARG A 17 1.09 -8.10 6.83
CA ARG A 17 0.52 -8.56 5.57
C ARG A 17 -0.93 -8.08 5.39
N ALA A 18 -1.77 -8.31 6.39
CA ALA A 18 -3.18 -7.93 6.34
C ALA A 18 -3.37 -6.41 6.15
N GLU A 19 -2.53 -5.59 6.80
CA GLU A 19 -2.53 -4.14 6.64
C GLU A 19 -2.12 -3.73 5.22
N ILE A 20 -1.06 -4.31 4.65
CA ILE A 20 -0.61 -4.03 3.28
C ILE A 20 -1.69 -4.43 2.26
N GLU A 21 -2.32 -5.60 2.43
CA GLU A 21 -3.42 -6.06 1.56
C GLU A 21 -4.64 -5.13 1.64
N ALA A 22 -4.98 -4.63 2.82
CA ALA A 22 -6.05 -3.66 3.00
C ALA A 22 -5.73 -2.33 2.31
N ASP A 23 -4.49 -1.84 2.42
CA ASP A 23 -4.04 -0.60 1.76
C ASP A 23 -4.08 -0.73 0.22
N ILE A 24 -3.64 -1.86 -0.33
CA ILE A 24 -3.72 -2.14 -1.77
C ILE A 24 -5.18 -2.13 -2.22
N THR A 25 -6.07 -2.79 -1.48
CA THR A 25 -7.49 -2.88 -1.81
C THR A 25 -8.14 -1.49 -1.79
N ASN A 26 -7.87 -0.70 -0.76
CA ASN A 26 -8.38 0.66 -0.63
C ASN A 26 -7.83 1.58 -1.73
N SER A 27 -6.54 1.47 -2.05
CA SER A 27 -5.90 2.27 -3.09
C SER A 27 -6.44 1.92 -4.48
N ARG A 28 -6.65 0.64 -4.78
CA ARG A 28 -7.28 0.21 -6.04
C ARG A 28 -8.72 0.69 -6.17
N ARG A 29 -9.47 0.71 -5.07
CA ARG A 29 -10.84 1.25 -5.06
C ARG A 29 -10.81 2.76 -5.34
N ALA A 30 -10.02 3.51 -4.60
CA ALA A 30 -9.87 4.95 -4.81
C ALA A 30 -9.35 5.29 -6.22
N GLN A 31 -8.46 4.47 -6.79
CA GLN A 31 -7.98 4.60 -8.17
C GLN A 31 -9.15 4.51 -9.16
N ARG A 32 -10.02 3.51 -9.02
CA ARG A 32 -11.20 3.33 -9.89
C ARG A 32 -12.19 4.48 -9.73
N ASP A 33 -12.43 4.92 -8.50
CA ASP A 33 -13.31 6.05 -8.22
C ASP A 33 -12.79 7.35 -8.85
N LEU A 34 -11.47 7.60 -8.79
CA LEU A 34 -10.83 8.74 -9.44
C LEU A 34 -10.85 8.65 -10.97
N GLN A 35 -10.68 7.45 -11.54
CA GLN A 35 -10.83 7.23 -12.98
C GLN A 35 -12.26 7.50 -13.44
N ALA A 36 -13.26 7.02 -12.69
CA ALA A 36 -14.68 7.26 -12.97
C ALA A 36 -15.04 8.75 -12.84
N ALA A 37 -14.39 9.47 -11.92
CA ALA A 37 -14.51 10.91 -11.76
C ALA A 37 -13.71 11.74 -12.80
N GLY A 38 -13.05 11.09 -13.77
CA GLY A 38 -12.24 11.76 -14.81
C GLY A 38 -10.89 12.32 -14.32
N SER A 39 -10.51 12.05 -13.06
CA SER A 39 -9.27 12.52 -12.43
C SER A 39 -8.10 11.58 -12.72
N HIS A 40 -7.78 11.37 -14.00
CA HIS A 40 -6.77 10.41 -14.46
C HIS A 40 -5.37 10.64 -13.88
N GLY A 41 -4.95 11.90 -13.70
CA GLY A 41 -3.62 12.21 -13.13
C GLY A 41 -3.48 11.78 -11.67
N MET A 42 -4.54 11.92 -10.87
CA MET A 42 -4.56 11.44 -9.48
C MET A 42 -4.66 9.91 -9.43
N ALA A 43 -5.44 9.30 -10.32
CA ALA A 43 -5.50 7.85 -10.44
C ALA A 43 -4.16 7.22 -10.85
N GLU A 44 -3.39 7.89 -11.70
CA GLU A 44 -2.05 7.46 -12.10
C GLU A 44 -1.08 7.50 -10.91
N ARG A 45 -1.11 8.59 -10.15
CA ARG A 45 -0.31 8.73 -8.93
C ARG A 45 -0.68 7.67 -7.90
N LEU A 46 -1.97 7.39 -7.71
CA LEU A 46 -2.42 6.31 -6.84
C LEU A 46 -1.99 4.93 -7.34
N ARG A 47 -1.87 4.73 -8.65
CA ARG A 47 -1.33 3.48 -9.20
C ARG A 47 0.11 3.29 -8.75
N GLN A 48 0.95 4.32 -8.87
CA GLN A 48 2.35 4.29 -8.44
C GLN A 48 2.46 4.01 -6.93
N ASP A 49 1.69 4.73 -6.09
CA ASP A 49 1.62 4.47 -4.65
C ASP A 49 1.19 3.02 -4.34
N THR A 50 0.28 2.45 -5.13
CA THR A 50 -0.17 1.04 -4.98
C THR A 50 0.91 0.05 -5.38
N ASP A 51 1.67 0.35 -6.44
CA ASP A 51 2.76 -0.51 -6.91
C ASP A 51 3.87 -0.58 -5.85
N GLU A 52 4.15 0.51 -5.13
CA GLU A 52 5.06 0.50 -3.97
C GLU A 52 4.57 -0.42 -2.83
N CYS A 53 3.25 -0.46 -2.59
CA CYS A 53 2.65 -1.36 -1.59
C CYS A 53 2.76 -2.83 -2.02
N LEU A 54 2.64 -3.12 -3.33
CA LEU A 54 2.83 -4.47 -3.87
C LEU A 54 4.28 -4.93 -3.73
N ASP A 55 5.25 -4.04 -3.96
CA ASP A 55 6.67 -4.34 -3.74
C ASP A 55 6.95 -4.66 -2.26
N GLU A 56 6.33 -3.92 -1.35
CA GLU A 56 6.45 -4.20 0.08
C GLU A 56 5.81 -5.53 0.49
N LEU A 57 4.67 -5.90 -0.10
CA LEU A 57 4.07 -7.23 0.11
C LEU A 57 5.02 -8.33 -0.37
N ALA A 58 5.62 -8.16 -1.55
CA ALA A 58 6.59 -9.10 -2.10
C ALA A 58 7.86 -9.21 -1.22
N ASP A 59 8.34 -8.09 -0.69
CA ASP A 59 9.47 -8.08 0.25
C ASP A 59 9.12 -8.79 1.57
N LEU A 60 7.87 -8.68 2.04
CA LEU A 60 7.37 -9.34 3.24
C LEU A 60 7.33 -10.85 3.06
N ASP A 61 6.80 -11.28 1.92
CA ASP A 61 6.73 -12.69 1.55
C ASP A 61 8.12 -13.30 1.32
N ALA A 62 9.07 -12.51 0.83
CA ALA A 62 10.47 -12.90 0.69
C ALA A 62 11.27 -12.87 2.00
N GLY A 63 10.67 -12.41 3.12
CA GLY A 63 11.35 -12.26 4.41
C GLY A 63 12.43 -11.18 4.43
N ARG A 64 12.45 -10.29 3.42
CA ARG A 64 13.43 -9.18 3.30
C ARG A 64 12.84 -7.83 3.69
N TRP A 65 11.58 -7.82 4.09
CA TRP A 65 10.84 -6.61 4.42
C TRP A 65 11.46 -5.84 5.56
N LYS A 66 11.54 -4.53 5.33
CA LYS A 66 11.91 -3.52 6.30
C LYS A 66 10.95 -2.35 6.13
N PRO A 67 10.52 -1.69 7.21
CA PRO A 67 9.68 -0.51 7.10
C PRO A 67 10.43 0.57 6.30
N LYS A 68 9.94 0.93 5.11
CA LYS A 68 10.53 1.96 4.23
C LYS A 68 10.32 3.38 4.77
N HIS A 69 9.40 3.55 5.72
CA HIS A 69 9.01 4.83 6.31
C HIS A 69 8.99 4.77 7.85
N ALA A 70 10.08 4.32 8.46
CA ALA A 70 10.27 4.33 9.92
C ALA A 70 10.80 5.67 10.44
#